data_AF-A0A965D9T2-F1
#
_entry.id   AF-A0A965D9T2-F1
#
_cell.length_a   1.000
_cell.length_b   1.000
_cell.length_c   1.000
_cell.angle_alpha   90.00
_cell.angle_beta   90.00
_cell.angle_gamma   90.00
#
_symmetry.space_group_name_H-M   'P 1'
#
loop_
_entity.id
_entity.type
_entity.pdbx_description
1 polymer ?
#
loop_
_entity_poly.entity_id
_entity_poly.type
_entity_poly.pdbx_seq_one_letter_code
_entity_poly.pdbx_strand_id
1 'polypeptide(L)' 'LNNANVKMFVSGMSAKARGYTDTLLEGFNASFAMPDKLLERSLEADIVLCY' A
#
# COMPACT_ATOMS: atom_id res chain seq x y z
N LEU A 1 -4.84 -0.79 -13.02
CA LEU A 1 -3.73 -0.18 -12.24
C LEU A 1 -2.37 -0.77 -12.64
N ASN A 2 -2.21 -2.10 -12.79
CA ASN A 2 -0.95 -2.68 -13.28
C ASN A 2 -0.48 -2.09 -14.63
N ASN A 3 -1.38 -1.92 -15.61
CA ASN A 3 -1.02 -1.31 -16.90
C ASN A 3 -0.66 0.19 -16.81
N ALA A 4 -1.06 0.86 -15.74
CA ALA A 4 -0.74 2.28 -15.50
C ALA A 4 0.54 2.46 -14.66
N ASN A 5 1.21 1.35 -14.29
CA ASN A 5 2.42 1.34 -13.46
C ASN A 5 2.33 2.17 -12.16
N VAL A 6 1.14 2.22 -11.57
CA VAL A 6 0.91 2.95 -10.31
C VAL A 6 1.47 2.15 -9.15
N LYS A 7 2.36 2.76 -8.37
CA LYS A 7 2.90 2.15 -7.15
C LYS A 7 1.88 2.20 -6.03
N MET A 8 1.58 1.06 -5.44
CA MET A 8 0.67 0.94 -4.29
C MET A 8 1.40 0.66 -2.99
N PHE A 9 0.97 1.33 -1.93
CA PHE A 9 1.40 1.03 -0.57
C PHE A 9 0.23 0.43 0.19
N VAL A 10 0.43 -0.77 0.73
CA VAL A 10 -0.59 -1.51 1.48
C VAL A 10 -0.16 -1.61 2.94
N SER A 11 -1.06 -1.48 3.90
CA SER A 11 -0.70 -1.57 5.33
C SER A 11 -0.15 -2.94 5.68
N GLY A 12 1.16 -3.02 5.96
CA GLY A 12 1.82 -4.24 6.41
C GLY A 12 1.30 -4.73 7.76
N MET A 13 0.94 -3.81 8.66
CA MET A 13 0.35 -4.15 9.95
C MET A 13 -1.03 -4.81 9.79
N SER A 14 -1.86 -4.29 8.89
CA SER A 14 -3.18 -4.86 8.60
C SER A 14 -3.08 -6.22 7.91
N ALA A 15 -2.11 -6.39 7.02
CA ALA A 15 -1.82 -7.63 6.34
C ALA A 15 -1.33 -8.72 7.32
N LYS A 16 -0.35 -8.37 8.17
CA LYS A 16 0.17 -9.25 9.21
C LYS A 16 -0.91 -9.73 10.17
N ALA A 17 -1.80 -8.84 10.61
CA ALA A 17 -2.91 -9.19 11.51
C ALA A 17 -3.88 -10.22 10.89
N ARG A 18 -3.92 -10.34 9.55
CA ARG A 18 -4.72 -11.30 8.80
C ARG A 18 -3.93 -12.52 8.33
N GLY A 19 -2.64 -12.61 8.68
CA GLY A 19 -1.76 -13.69 8.25
C GLY A 19 -1.32 -13.62 6.78
N TYR A 20 -1.41 -12.46 6.14
CA TYR A 20 -0.93 -12.29 4.77
C TYR A 20 0.59 -12.10 4.72
N THR A 21 1.18 -12.64 3.67
CA THR A 21 2.62 -12.60 3.36
C THR A 21 2.88 -11.86 2.07
N ASP A 22 4.15 -11.49 1.82
CA ASP A 22 4.57 -10.74 0.62
C ASP A 22 4.19 -11.45 -0.69
N THR A 23 4.02 -12.78 -0.66
CA THR A 23 3.54 -13.59 -1.79
C THR A 23 2.21 -13.11 -2.37
N LEU A 24 1.37 -12.43 -1.58
CA LEU A 24 0.09 -11.88 -2.05
C LEU A 24 0.28 -10.72 -3.06
N LEU A 25 1.42 -10.04 -2.98
CA LEU A 25 1.74 -8.88 -3.84
C LEU A 25 2.67 -9.25 -5.00
N GLU A 26 3.03 -10.53 -5.16
CA GLU A 26 3.82 -10.99 -6.29
C GLU A 26 3.13 -10.67 -7.63
N GLY A 27 3.87 -10.06 -8.55
CA GLY A 27 3.36 -9.64 -9.86
C GLY A 27 2.58 -8.31 -9.86
N PHE A 28 2.47 -7.62 -8.71
CA PHE A 28 1.90 -6.27 -8.62
C PHE A 28 3.01 -5.22 -8.38
N ASN A 29 2.83 -4.00 -8.88
CA ASN A 29 3.65 -2.85 -8.46
C ASN A 29 3.16 -2.34 -7.09
N ALA A 30 3.22 -3.21 -6.09
CA ALA A 30 2.71 -2.97 -4.75
C ALA A 30 3.69 -3.49 -3.70
N SER A 31 3.73 -2.83 -2.55
CA SER A 31 4.50 -3.31 -1.40
C SER A 31 3.77 -3.06 -0.09
N PHE A 32 3.93 -3.97 0.86
CA PHE A 32 3.54 -3.69 2.23
C PHE A 32 4.42 -2.56 2.79
N ALA A 33 3.78 -1.65 3.51
CA ALA A 33 4.39 -0.46 4.08
C ALA A 33 4.02 -0.34 5.56
N MET A 34 4.94 0.22 6.34
CA MET A 34 4.71 0.54 7.73
C MET A 34 3.84 1.81 7.87
N PRO A 35 3.18 2.01 9.02
CA PRO A 35 2.22 3.11 9.20
C PRO A 35 2.81 4.51 8.96
N ASP A 36 4.06 4.72 9.33
CA ASP A 36 4.82 5.96 9.09
C ASP A 36 4.86 6.31 7.59
N LYS A 37 5.14 5.34 6.72
CA LYS A 37 5.19 5.57 5.28
C LYS A 37 3.81 5.89 4.69
N LEU A 38 2.76 5.27 5.20
CA LEU A 38 1.39 5.57 4.76
C LEU A 38 0.97 6.98 5.18
N LEU A 39 1.34 7.40 6.39
CA LEU A 39 1.10 8.75 6.88
C LEU A 39 1.86 9.79 6.05
N GLU A 40 3.14 9.55 5.75
CA GLU A 40 3.94 10.41 4.86
C GLU A 40 3.23 10.63 3.52
N ARG A 41 2.80 9.55 2.85
CA ARG A 41 2.10 9.66 1.56
C ARG A 41 0.75 10.37 1.66
N SER A 42 0.03 10.20 2.76
CA SER A 42 -1.24 10.90 2.97
C SER A 42 -1.03 12.39 3.23
N LEU A 43 0.08 12.77 3.87
CA LEU A 43 0.42 14.17 4.14
C LEU A 43 0.96 14.89 2.89
N GLU A 44 1.64 14.17 2.01
CA GLU A 44 2.13 14.68 0.72
C GLU A 44 1.03 14.83 -0.34
N ALA A 45 -0.11 14.16 -0.16
CA ALA A 45 -1.20 14.20 -1.13
C ALA A 45 -2.01 15.51 -1.00
N ASP A 46 -2.25 16.19 -2.12
CA ASP A 46 -3.12 17.37 -2.15
C ASP A 46 -4.58 17.02 -1.87
N ILE A 47 -5.01 15.82 -2.29
CA ILE A 47 -6.39 15.34 -2.18
C ILE A 47 -6.37 13.86 -1.78
N VAL A 48 -7.20 13.51 -0.80
CA VAL A 48 -7.46 12.12 -0.39
C VAL A 48 -8.89 11.75 -0.74
N LEU A 49 -9.05 10.67 -1.52
CA LEU A 49 -10.35 10.09 -1.86
C LEU A 49 -10.58 8.86 -0.99
N CYS A 50 -11.65 8.88 -0.18
CA CYS A 50 -12.02 7.77 0.71
C CYS A 50 -13.25 7.04 0.17
N TYR A 51 -13.19 5.71 0.14
CA TYR A 51 -14.25 4.82 -0.34
C TYR A 51 -14.47 3.63 0.61
#